data_AF-A0A437SY96-F1
#
_entry.id   AF-A0A437SY96-F1
#
_cell.length_a   1.000
_cell.length_b   1.000
_cell.length_c   1.000
_cell.angle_alpha   90.00
_cell.angle_beta   90.00
_cell.angle_gamma   90.00
#
_symmetry.space_group_name_H-M   'P 1'
#
loop_
_entity.id
_entity.type
_entity.pdbx_description
1 polymer ?
#
loop_
_entity_poly.entity_id
_entity_poly.type
_entity_poly.pdbx_seq_one_letter_code
_entity_poly.pdbx_strand_id
1 'polypeptide(L)'
;METKSAKEMMRERQYIRLQKEREEFEGEDCLTVIDETNHVCGIGYQQEYDTYLEFILRKLEDAPDDVVKRGDFTNIVDAYHYFLSNCDDDEELKDFLIDYYDGEDMRYGR
;
A
#
# COMPACT_ATOMS: atom_id res chain seq x y z
N MET A 1 37.25 -10.79 4.97
CA MET A 1 35.79 -10.80 4.82
C MET A 1 35.21 -10.03 5.97
N GLU A 2 34.56 -8.90 5.70
CA GLU A 2 33.79 -8.21 6.73
C GLU A 2 32.52 -9.02 7.00
N THR A 3 32.28 -9.37 8.26
CA THR A 3 31.05 -10.02 8.70
C THR A 3 29.97 -8.96 8.89
N LYS A 4 28.84 -9.11 8.18
CA LYS A 4 27.66 -8.24 8.33
C LYS A 4 27.20 -8.19 9.78
N SER A 5 26.74 -7.03 10.22
CA SER A 5 26.15 -6.86 11.54
C SER A 5 24.82 -7.61 11.64
N ALA A 6 24.40 -7.92 12.87
CA ALA A 6 23.10 -8.56 13.11
C ALA A 6 21.92 -7.75 12.56
N LYS A 7 22.01 -6.41 12.58
CA LYS A 7 20.98 -5.51 12.05
C LYS A 7 20.86 -5.60 10.54
N GLU A 8 21.98 -5.69 9.83
CA GLU A 8 21.99 -5.87 8.36
C GLU A 8 21.42 -7.23 7.97
N MET A 9 21.79 -8.29 8.69
CA MET A 9 21.25 -9.63 8.44
C MET A 9 19.73 -9.70 8.66
N MET A 10 19.19 -8.99 9.66
CA MET A 10 17.73 -8.93 9.87
C MET A 10 17.01 -8.22 8.72
N ARG A 11 17.54 -7.06 8.26
CA ARG A 11 16.98 -6.33 7.13
C ARG A 11 16.99 -7.16 5.84
N GLU A 12 18.07 -7.88 5.57
CA GLU A 12 18.16 -8.76 4.40
C GLU A 12 17.14 -9.89 4.47
N ARG A 13 16.97 -10.52 5.64
CA ARG A 13 15.96 -11.57 5.82
C ARG A 13 14.55 -11.05 5.60
N GLN A 14 14.25 -9.87 6.12
CA GLN A 14 12.96 -9.22 5.95
C GLN A 14 12.71 -8.89 4.47
N TYR A 15 13.69 -8.31 3.79
CA TYR A 15 13.61 -8.01 2.36
C TYR A 15 13.33 -9.28 1.55
N ILE A 16 14.09 -10.36 1.76
CA ILE A 16 13.90 -11.64 1.07
C ILE A 16 12.50 -12.21 1.34
N ARG A 17 12.00 -12.11 2.58
CA ARG A 17 10.63 -12.56 2.92
C ARG A 17 9.58 -11.78 2.11
N LEU A 18 9.68 -10.45 2.11
CA LEU A 18 8.76 -9.58 1.38
C LEU A 18 8.80 -9.80 -0.13
N GLN A 19 9.99 -10.09 -0.71
CA GLN A 19 10.06 -10.44 -2.13
C GLN A 19 9.31 -11.73 -2.42
N LYS A 20 9.45 -12.76 -1.59
CA LYS A 20 8.69 -14.02 -1.76
C LYS A 20 7.19 -13.85 -1.61
N GLU A 21 6.74 -13.02 -0.67
CA GLU A 21 5.32 -12.70 -0.55
C GLU A 21 4.81 -11.97 -1.80
N ARG A 22 5.62 -11.09 -2.43
CA ARG A 22 5.26 -10.47 -3.71
C ARG A 22 5.22 -11.45 -4.88
N GLU A 23 6.07 -12.48 -4.88
CA GLU A 23 6.06 -13.54 -5.93
C GLU A 23 4.70 -14.26 -6.00
N GLU A 24 3.93 -14.30 -4.91
CA GLU A 24 2.58 -14.89 -4.90
C GLU A 24 1.56 -14.12 -5.76
N PHE A 25 1.85 -12.85 -6.07
CA PHE A 25 1.01 -11.98 -6.89
C PHE A 25 1.54 -11.81 -8.32
N GLU A 26 2.62 -12.51 -8.70
CA GLU A 26 3.15 -12.44 -10.08
C GLU A 26 2.13 -13.00 -11.09
N GLY A 27 1.80 -12.20 -12.11
CA GLY A 27 0.81 -12.49 -13.12
C GLY A 27 -0.62 -12.10 -12.75
N GLU A 28 -0.86 -11.64 -11.53
CA GLU A 28 -2.16 -11.12 -11.10
C GLU A 28 -2.32 -9.64 -11.49
N ASP A 29 -3.53 -9.25 -11.90
CA ASP A 29 -3.85 -7.86 -12.24
C ASP A 29 -4.18 -7.06 -10.97
N CYS A 30 -3.19 -6.95 -10.10
CA CYS A 30 -3.32 -6.27 -8.82
C CYS A 30 -2.12 -5.40 -8.48
N LEU A 31 -2.35 -4.48 -7.56
CA LEU A 31 -1.34 -3.68 -6.91
C LEU A 31 -0.92 -4.34 -5.61
N THR A 32 0.38 -4.34 -5.30
CA THR A 32 0.91 -4.90 -4.05
C THR A 32 1.59 -3.82 -3.22
N VAL A 33 1.18 -3.69 -1.96
CA VAL A 33 1.72 -2.73 -0.98
C VAL A 33 2.36 -3.48 0.19
N ILE A 34 3.33 -2.87 0.87
CA ILE A 34 3.80 -3.35 2.18
C ILE A 34 3.04 -2.57 3.26
N ASP A 35 2.28 -3.27 4.09
CA ASP A 35 1.54 -2.65 5.17
C ASP A 35 2.43 -2.33 6.38
N GLU A 36 1.83 -1.72 7.42
CA GLU A 36 2.57 -1.36 8.64
C GLU A 36 2.99 -2.56 9.49
N THR A 37 2.44 -3.76 9.20
CA THR A 37 2.84 -5.02 9.83
C THR A 37 3.99 -5.71 9.09
N ASN A 38 4.51 -5.11 8.01
CA ASN A 38 5.50 -5.66 7.08
C ASN A 38 4.99 -6.94 6.38
N HIS A 39 3.74 -6.92 5.95
CA HIS A 39 3.12 -7.93 5.11
C HIS A 39 2.83 -7.34 3.73
N VAL A 40 2.95 -8.15 2.68
CA VAL A 40 2.54 -7.77 1.33
C VAL A 40 1.04 -8.00 1.17
N CYS A 41 0.29 -6.91 0.97
CA CYS A 41 -1.15 -6.98 0.70
C CYS A 41 -1.42 -6.71 -0.78
N GLY A 42 -2.29 -7.52 -1.39
CA GLY A 42 -2.80 -7.32 -2.75
C GLY A 42 -4.06 -6.46 -2.76
N ILE A 43 -4.15 -5.55 -3.73
CA ILE A 43 -5.30 -4.66 -3.96
C ILE A 43 -5.72 -4.78 -5.42
N GLY A 44 -6.94 -5.26 -5.65
CA GLY A 44 -7.50 -5.56 -6.96
C GLY A 44 -8.50 -6.71 -6.88
N TYR A 45 -9.16 -7.02 -7.99
CA TYR A 45 -10.22 -8.04 -8.03
C TYR A 45 -9.74 -9.39 -7.48
N GLN A 46 -10.51 -9.97 -6.53
CA GLN A 46 -10.23 -11.23 -5.84
C GLN A 46 -8.98 -11.22 -4.94
N GLN A 47 -8.51 -10.05 -4.55
CA GLN A 47 -7.39 -9.90 -3.60
C GLN A 47 -7.89 -9.64 -2.17
N GLU A 48 -6.98 -9.37 -1.23
CA GLU A 48 -7.35 -9.03 0.16
C GLU A 48 -8.28 -7.81 0.21
N TYR A 49 -8.04 -6.84 -0.67
CA TYR A 49 -8.91 -5.70 -0.91
C TYR A 49 -9.34 -5.71 -2.37
N ASP A 50 -10.64 -5.83 -2.62
CA ASP A 50 -11.18 -6.00 -3.97
C ASP A 50 -11.04 -4.71 -4.80
N THR A 51 -10.95 -3.55 -4.13
CA THR A 51 -10.86 -2.23 -4.76
C THR A 51 -9.84 -1.31 -4.07
N TYR A 52 -9.31 -0.33 -4.79
CA TYR A 52 -8.46 0.71 -4.21
C TYR A 52 -9.18 1.52 -3.13
N LEU A 53 -10.46 1.83 -3.35
CA LEU A 53 -11.28 2.56 -2.40
C LEU A 53 -11.40 1.81 -1.07
N GLU A 54 -11.69 0.51 -1.09
CA GLU A 54 -11.80 -0.29 0.13
C GLU A 54 -10.53 -0.21 0.98
N PHE A 55 -9.37 -0.32 0.33
CA PHE A 55 -8.09 -0.20 1.00
C PHE A 55 -7.85 1.21 1.57
N ILE A 56 -8.15 2.27 0.82
CA ILE A 56 -8.03 3.66 1.27
C ILE A 56 -8.93 3.92 2.49
N LEU A 57 -10.17 3.45 2.46
CA LEU A 57 -11.11 3.59 3.58
C LEU A 57 -10.58 2.87 4.83
N ARG A 58 -9.99 1.68 4.67
CA ARG A 58 -9.32 0.98 5.78
C ARG A 58 -8.19 1.81 6.38
N LYS A 59 -7.37 2.46 5.55
CA LYS A 59 -6.31 3.37 6.03
C LYS A 59 -6.85 4.60 6.73
N LEU A 60 -7.96 5.16 6.27
CA LEU A 60 -8.65 6.25 6.97
C LEU A 60 -9.18 5.83 8.35
N GLU A 61 -9.58 4.58 8.53
CA GLU A 61 -9.98 4.07 9.85
C GLU A 61 -8.80 3.83 10.78
N ASP A 62 -7.73 3.21 10.26
CA ASP A 62 -6.58 2.79 11.07
C ASP A 62 -5.63 3.95 11.39
N ALA A 63 -5.38 4.85 10.43
CA ALA A 63 -4.41 5.94 10.52
C ALA A 63 -4.90 7.23 9.82
N PRO A 64 -6.02 7.83 10.28
CA PRO A 64 -6.63 8.99 9.62
C PRO A 64 -5.70 10.19 9.48
N ASP A 65 -4.88 10.47 10.50
CA ASP A 65 -3.97 11.62 10.49
C ASP A 65 -2.88 11.48 9.42
N ASP A 66 -2.43 10.26 9.12
CA ASP A 66 -1.42 10.04 8.06
C ASP A 66 -2.04 10.24 6.68
N VAL A 67 -3.24 9.69 6.44
CA VAL A 67 -3.98 9.89 5.19
C VAL A 67 -4.28 11.37 4.95
N VAL A 68 -4.79 12.07 5.96
CA VAL A 68 -5.10 13.51 5.87
C VAL A 68 -3.84 14.30 5.53
N LYS A 69 -2.73 14.01 6.19
CA LYS A 69 -1.46 14.71 5.97
C LYS A 69 -0.85 14.40 4.61
N ARG A 70 -0.82 13.13 4.18
CA ARG A 70 -0.21 12.72 2.91
C ARG A 70 -1.04 13.14 1.70
N GLY A 71 -2.36 13.13 1.82
CA GLY A 71 -3.27 13.61 0.78
C GLY A 71 -3.53 15.12 0.79
N ASP A 72 -2.83 15.89 1.63
CA ASP A 72 -3.02 17.34 1.81
C ASP A 72 -4.49 17.74 2.06
N PHE A 73 -5.21 16.92 2.82
CA PHE A 73 -6.59 17.20 3.21
C PHE A 73 -6.63 18.12 4.43
N THR A 74 -7.68 18.93 4.53
CA THR A 74 -7.86 19.81 5.70
C THR A 74 -8.27 19.03 6.95
N ASN A 75 -9.06 17.96 6.79
CA ASN A 75 -9.48 17.06 7.86
C ASN A 75 -9.97 15.72 7.29
N ILE A 76 -10.31 14.78 8.18
CA ILE A 76 -10.79 13.44 7.81
C ILE A 76 -12.12 13.47 7.03
N VAL A 77 -13.01 14.42 7.31
CA VAL A 77 -14.31 14.53 6.64
C VAL A 77 -14.10 14.94 5.18
N ASP A 78 -13.17 15.87 4.93
CA ASP A 78 -12.81 16.27 3.58
C ASP A 78 -12.17 15.10 2.79
N ALA A 79 -11.33 14.30 3.43
CA ALA A 79 -10.78 13.08 2.84
C ALA A 79 -11.87 12.06 2.46
N TYR A 80 -12.79 11.75 3.38
CA TYR A 80 -13.93 10.86 3.07
C TYR A 80 -14.78 11.40 1.91
N HIS A 81 -15.08 12.70 1.90
CA HIS A 81 -15.83 13.31 0.81
C HIS A 81 -15.09 13.21 -0.52
N TYR A 82 -13.77 13.41 -0.54
CA TYR A 82 -12.95 13.29 -1.72
C TYR A 82 -13.02 11.87 -2.31
N PHE A 83 -12.68 10.85 -1.51
CA PHE A 83 -12.61 9.47 -2.01
C PHE A 83 -13.98 8.92 -2.39
N LEU A 84 -15.04 9.27 -1.66
CA LEU A 84 -16.39 8.87 -2.02
C LEU A 84 -16.92 9.58 -3.26
N SER A 85 -16.46 10.81 -3.55
CA SER A 85 -16.82 11.52 -4.78
C SER A 85 -16.08 10.98 -6.01
N ASN A 86 -14.89 10.42 -5.80
CA ASN A 86 -14.06 9.80 -6.84
C ASN A 86 -14.09 8.26 -6.76
N CYS A 87 -15.15 7.67 -6.19
CA CYS A 87 -15.22 6.23 -5.92
C CYS A 87 -15.14 5.34 -7.18
N ASP A 88 -15.53 5.88 -8.33
CA ASP A 88 -15.55 5.19 -9.61
C ASP A 88 -14.32 5.51 -10.47
N ASP A 89 -13.39 6.33 -9.97
CA ASP A 89 -12.16 6.73 -10.66
C ASP A 89 -10.97 5.92 -10.12
N ASP A 90 -10.84 4.69 -10.61
CA ASP A 90 -9.79 3.77 -10.19
C ASP A 90 -8.37 4.32 -10.45
N GLU A 91 -8.18 5.15 -11.47
CA GLU A 91 -6.88 5.75 -11.80
C GLU A 91 -6.50 6.79 -10.74
N GLU A 92 -7.43 7.67 -10.38
CA GLU A 92 -7.24 8.66 -9.30
C GLU A 92 -6.95 7.98 -7.94
N LEU A 93 -7.72 6.94 -7.58
CA LEU A 93 -7.52 6.22 -6.31
C LEU A 93 -6.18 5.47 -6.28
N LYS A 94 -5.77 4.91 -7.41
CA LYS A 94 -4.47 4.28 -7.57
C LYS A 94 -3.33 5.29 -7.44
N ASP A 95 -3.43 6.43 -8.11
CA ASP A 95 -2.40 7.47 -8.09
C ASP A 95 -2.22 8.02 -6.67
N PHE A 96 -3.32 8.23 -5.95
CA PHE A 96 -3.28 8.54 -4.52
C PHE A 96 -2.49 7.50 -3.71
N LEU A 97 -2.70 6.20 -3.95
CA LEU A 97 -1.97 5.15 -3.25
C LEU A 97 -0.47 5.15 -3.58
N ILE A 98 -0.13 5.37 -4.86
CA ILE A 98 1.28 5.49 -5.31
C ILE A 98 1.98 6.61 -4.55
N ASP A 99 1.35 7.78 -4.47
CA ASP A 99 1.87 8.94 -3.73
C ASP A 99 1.91 8.68 -2.22
N TYR A 100 0.88 8.03 -1.68
CA TYR A 100 0.82 7.68 -0.26
C TYR A 100 1.97 6.78 0.16
N TYR A 101 2.41 5.83 -0.67
CA TYR A 101 3.52 4.91 -0.38
C TYR A 101 4.87 5.32 -0.99
N ASP A 102 4.97 6.53 -1.57
CA ASP A 102 6.19 7.05 -2.20
C ASP A 102 6.74 6.13 -3.32
N GLY A 103 5.87 5.31 -3.93
CA GLY A 103 6.19 4.35 -5.00
C GLY A 103 7.09 3.16 -4.63
N GLU A 104 8.01 3.28 -3.65
CA GLU A 104 9.00 2.24 -3.31
C GLU A 104 8.38 1.01 -2.61
N ASP A 105 7.35 1.23 -1.79
CA ASP A 105 6.61 0.16 -1.12
C ASP A 105 5.50 -0.42 -1.99
N MET A 106 5.40 0.00 -3.25
CA MET A 106 4.39 -0.43 -4.21
C MET A 106 4.97 -1.13 -5.43
N ARG A 107 4.28 -2.18 -5.89
CA ARG A 107 4.56 -2.82 -7.19
C ARG A 107 3.30 -3.34 -7.83
N TYR A 108 3.27 -3.32 -9.16
CA TYR A 108 2.28 -4.05 -9.93
C TYR A 108 2.68 -5.53 -10.00
N GLY A 109 1.71 -6.43 -9.81
CA GLY A 109 1.91 -7.88 -9.97
C GLY A 109 2.03 -8.36 -11.42
N ARG A 110 1.91 -7.46 -12.40
CA ARG A 110 1.83 -7.78 -13.82
C ARG A 110 3.16 -8.12 -14.50
#